data_AF-A0A7S1RN75-F1
#
_entry.id   AF-A0A7S1RN75-F1
#
_cell.length_a   1.000
_cell.length_b   1.000
_cell.length_c   1.000
_cell.angle_alpha   90.00
_cell.angle_beta   90.00
_cell.angle_gamma   90.00
#
_symmetry.space_group_name_H-M   'P 1'
#
loop_
_entity.id
_entity.type
_entity.pdbx_description
1 polymer ?
#
loop_
_entity_poly.entity_id
_entity_poly.type
_entity_poly.pdbx_seq_one_letter_code
_entity_poly.pdbx_strand_id
1 'polypeptide(L)'
;SGRPEARALVAALAAGCVAGLASAAQAEQVQVPADAALAALDQCNRELAACRSGEAAGQMQAPSAARAQASRPPPPWPESYGTLLKFPFGMSDMKALKEFARLLWQPDGTAATIGDEVTDRGFAQVQGARCTSEMVGVHPVGGAGVRWSAQLWADAQDWCTSSQECTGIMLYVGKHTLNCHHWCGRPQFCSGPVRGEEGTERSAEWNLFVRMTPAAAEG
;
A
#
# COMPACT_ATOMS: atom_id res chain seq x y z
N SER A 1 49.86 29.59 -19.09
CA SER A 1 48.49 30.10 -19.25
C SER A 1 47.55 29.28 -18.39
N GLY A 2 47.11 29.68 -17.21
CA GLY A 2 46.92 31.03 -16.71
C GLY A 2 45.48 31.49 -16.93
N ARG A 3 44.55 31.01 -16.10
CA ARG A 3 43.71 31.90 -15.27
C ARG A 3 43.01 31.12 -14.14
N PRO A 4 43.02 31.65 -12.91
CA PRO A 4 42.33 31.11 -11.74
C PRO A 4 40.92 31.74 -11.62
N GLU A 5 40.27 31.52 -10.48
CA GLU A 5 39.09 32.25 -9.96
C GLU A 5 37.70 31.69 -10.29
N ALA A 6 37.18 30.85 -9.39
CA ALA A 6 35.79 30.91 -8.93
C ALA A 6 35.60 30.11 -7.62
N ARG A 7 36.52 30.28 -6.65
CA ARG A 7 36.26 30.00 -5.24
C ARG A 7 35.84 31.33 -4.59
N ALA A 8 34.59 31.72 -4.75
CA ALA A 8 33.92 32.76 -3.97
C ALA A 8 32.44 32.87 -4.37
N LEU A 9 31.60 31.94 -3.91
CA LEU A 9 30.14 32.13 -3.92
C LEU A 9 29.51 31.38 -2.73
N VAL A 10 30.19 31.46 -1.59
CA VAL A 10 29.69 31.14 -0.25
C VAL A 10 30.03 32.35 0.63
N ALA A 11 29.30 33.46 0.45
CA ALA A 11 29.20 34.61 1.36
C ALA A 11 28.61 35.84 0.64
N ALA A 12 27.33 35.81 0.25
CA ALA A 12 26.61 37.04 -0.15
C ALA A 12 25.08 36.84 -0.24
N LEU A 13 24.45 36.29 0.80
CA LEU A 13 22.99 36.39 1.01
C LEU A 13 22.68 36.58 2.50
N ALA A 14 23.46 37.44 3.15
CA ALA A 14 23.24 37.91 4.51
C ALA A 14 23.42 39.43 4.52
N ALA A 15 22.45 40.15 3.96
CA ALA A 15 22.16 41.58 4.20
C ALA A 15 21.24 42.07 3.07
N GLY A 16 19.94 42.20 3.35
CA GLY A 16 19.04 42.83 2.38
C GLY A 16 17.59 42.40 2.48
N CYS A 17 16.97 42.58 3.65
CA CYS A 17 15.52 42.79 3.78
C CYS A 17 15.20 43.34 5.19
N VAL A 18 15.92 44.39 5.59
CA VAL A 18 15.57 45.24 6.74
C VAL A 18 15.34 46.63 6.21
N ALA A 19 14.11 46.90 5.77
CA ALA A 19 13.46 48.21 5.82
C ALA A 19 12.12 48.12 5.06
N GLY A 20 11.01 48.21 5.81
CA GLY A 20 9.72 48.53 5.23
C GLY A 20 8.65 47.44 5.30
N LEU A 21 8.35 46.93 6.49
CA LEU A 21 6.99 46.69 6.97
C LEU A 21 7.04 46.68 8.50
N ALA A 22 7.15 47.88 9.08
CA ALA A 22 6.73 48.13 10.45
C ALA A 22 5.20 48.09 10.48
N SER A 23 4.64 46.90 10.69
CA SER A 23 3.32 46.75 11.31
C SER A 23 3.39 45.54 12.22
N ALA A 24 3.75 45.84 13.48
CA ALA A 24 3.65 44.93 14.59
C ALA A 24 2.17 44.58 14.80
N ALA A 25 1.76 43.40 14.33
CA ALA A 25 0.63 42.68 14.90
C ALA A 25 1.21 41.46 15.60
N GLN A 26 1.17 41.52 16.91
CA GLN A 26 1.65 40.52 17.84
C GLN A 26 1.05 39.16 17.50
N ALA A 27 1.89 38.19 17.13
CA ALA A 27 1.52 36.79 17.26
C ALA A 27 1.46 36.52 18.77
N GLU A 28 0.29 36.78 19.34
CA GLU A 28 -0.04 36.44 20.71
C GLU A 28 0.19 34.94 20.87
N GLN A 29 1.29 34.58 21.54
CA GLN A 29 1.52 33.21 21.95
C GLN A 29 0.40 32.88 22.93
N VAL A 30 -0.67 32.28 22.43
CA VAL A 30 -1.73 31.71 23.26
C VAL A 30 -1.09 30.56 24.04
N GLN A 31 -0.57 30.90 25.22
CA GLN A 31 -0.15 29.92 26.20
C GLN A 31 -1.42 29.22 26.68
N VAL A 32 -1.75 28.10 26.02
CA VAL A 32 -2.77 27.19 26.52
C VAL A 32 -2.26 26.67 27.86
N PRO A 33 -2.97 26.92 28.97
CA PRO A 33 -2.57 26.41 30.27
C PRO A 33 -2.39 24.90 30.20
N ALA A 34 -1.32 24.36 30.80
CA ALA A 34 -1.03 22.93 30.77
C ALA A 34 -2.24 22.08 31.22
N ASP A 35 -3.01 22.59 32.18
CA ASP A 35 -4.23 21.95 32.69
C ASP A 35 -5.34 21.86 31.64
N ALA A 36 -5.48 22.87 30.77
CA ALA A 36 -6.46 22.86 29.69
C ALA A 36 -6.07 21.84 28.60
N ALA A 37 -4.76 21.70 28.33
CA ALA A 37 -4.27 20.69 27.39
C ALA A 37 -4.48 19.27 27.92
N LEU A 38 -4.23 19.03 29.21
CA LEU A 38 -4.48 17.74 29.86
C LEU A 38 -5.98 17.38 29.86
N ALA A 39 -6.86 18.34 30.17
CA ALA A 39 -8.30 18.11 30.12
C ALA A 39 -8.81 17.77 28.71
N ALA A 40 -8.29 18.43 27.68
CA ALA A 40 -8.62 18.14 26.29
C ALA A 40 -8.13 16.74 25.86
N LEU A 41 -6.94 16.34 26.30
CA LEU A 41 -6.40 15.00 26.04
C LEU A 41 -7.26 13.92 26.70
N ASP A 42 -7.67 14.12 27.96
CA ASP A 42 -8.56 13.20 28.67
C ASP A 42 -9.93 13.08 28.00
N GLN A 43 -10.48 14.19 27.50
CA GLN A 43 -11.71 14.16 26.73
C GLN A 43 -11.56 13.34 25.45
N CYS A 44 -10.49 13.58 24.68
CA CYS A 44 -10.21 12.82 23.45
C CYS A 44 -10.07 11.32 23.75
N ASN A 45 -9.37 10.94 24.82
CA ASN A 45 -9.21 9.54 25.22
C ASN A 45 -10.54 8.89 25.60
N ARG A 46 -11.46 9.61 26.26
CA ARG A 46 -12.81 9.10 26.56
C ARG A 46 -13.64 8.89 25.31
N GLU A 47 -13.61 9.82 24.36
CA GLU A 47 -14.31 9.71 23.08
C GLU A 47 -13.78 8.54 22.25
N LEU A 48 -12.45 8.36 22.19
CA LEU A 48 -11.82 7.20 21.54
C LEU A 48 -12.22 5.87 22.19
N ALA A 49 -12.29 5.81 23.53
CA ALA A 49 -12.74 4.62 24.24
C ALA A 49 -14.21 4.31 23.94
N ALA A 50 -15.07 5.33 23.89
CA ALA A 50 -16.48 5.17 23.52
C ALA A 50 -16.63 4.63 22.09
N CYS A 51 -15.92 5.19 21.11
CA CYS A 51 -15.92 4.70 19.73
C CYS A 51 -15.50 3.22 19.63
N ARG A 52 -14.38 2.84 20.26
CA ARG A 52 -13.88 1.45 20.25
C ARG A 52 -14.87 0.47 20.89
N SER A 53 -15.56 0.89 21.96
CA SER A 53 -16.58 0.06 22.60
C SER A 53 -17.81 -0.14 21.69
N GLY A 54 -18.18 0.87 20.89
CA GLY A 54 -19.24 0.78 19.89
C GLY A 54 -18.88 -0.15 18.73
N GLU A 55 -17.63 -0.11 18.25
CA GLU A 55 -17.14 -1.03 17.21
C GLU A 55 -17.15 -2.49 17.67
N ALA A 56 -16.69 -2.76 18.90
CA ALA A 56 -16.71 -4.11 19.48
C ALA A 56 -18.15 -4.64 19.64
N ALA A 57 -19.09 -3.80 20.08
CA ALA A 57 -20.50 -4.17 20.19
C ALA A 57 -21.14 -4.45 18.82
N GLY A 58 -20.77 -3.67 17.78
CA GLY A 58 -21.24 -3.87 16.41
C GLY A 58 -20.69 -5.15 15.76
N GLN A 59 -19.43 -5.51 16.05
CA GLN A 59 -18.83 -6.75 15.54
C GLN A 59 -19.49 -8.02 16.07
N MET A 60 -20.02 -8.01 17.30
CA MET A 60 -20.71 -9.18 17.86
C MET A 60 -22.12 -9.41 17.28
N GLN A 61 -22.72 -8.43 16.60
CA GLN A 61 -24.09 -8.54 16.06
C GLN A 61 -24.18 -8.88 14.57
N ALA A 62 -23.06 -9.04 13.84
CA ALA A 62 -23.11 -9.24 12.39
C ALA A 62 -22.50 -10.57 11.89
N PRO A 63 -23.16 -11.74 12.05
CA PRO A 63 -22.72 -12.96 11.38
C PRO A 63 -23.27 -13.13 9.95
N SER A 64 -24.25 -12.34 9.49
CA SER A 64 -25.00 -12.67 8.25
C SER A 64 -24.98 -11.59 7.16
N ALA A 65 -25.00 -10.29 7.51
CA ALA A 65 -25.09 -9.22 6.50
C ALA A 65 -23.75 -8.88 5.81
N ALA A 66 -22.61 -9.09 6.49
CA ALA A 66 -21.29 -8.77 5.94
C ALA A 66 -20.93 -9.63 4.72
N ARG A 67 -21.42 -10.89 4.66
CA ARG A 67 -21.17 -11.80 3.53
C ARG A 67 -21.93 -11.40 2.27
N ALA A 68 -23.06 -10.71 2.41
CA ALA A 68 -23.85 -10.20 1.28
C ALA A 68 -23.30 -8.88 0.69
N GLN A 69 -22.47 -8.13 1.44
CA GLN A 69 -21.85 -6.89 0.95
C GLN A 69 -20.54 -7.12 0.19
N ALA A 70 -19.90 -8.28 0.35
CA ALA A 70 -18.65 -8.62 -0.36
C ALA A 70 -18.80 -8.74 -1.89
N SER A 71 -20.03 -8.82 -2.41
CA SER A 71 -20.30 -8.93 -3.85
C SER A 71 -20.57 -7.59 -4.54
N ARG A 72 -20.67 -6.48 -3.81
CA ARG A 72 -20.83 -5.17 -4.45
C ARG A 72 -19.47 -4.70 -4.98
N PRO A 73 -19.36 -4.39 -6.29
CA PRO A 73 -18.15 -3.77 -6.80
C PRO A 73 -17.91 -2.46 -6.03
N PRO A 74 -16.66 -2.15 -5.65
CA PRO A 74 -16.36 -0.92 -4.94
C PRO A 74 -16.82 0.27 -5.79
N PRO A 75 -17.40 1.32 -5.17
CA PRO A 75 -17.84 2.48 -5.91
C PRO A 75 -16.63 3.11 -6.65
N PRO A 76 -16.84 3.65 -7.86
CA PRO A 76 -15.78 4.36 -8.57
C PRO A 76 -15.34 5.59 -7.74
N TRP A 77 -14.07 5.98 -7.90
CA TRP A 77 -13.57 7.20 -7.28
C TRP A 77 -14.42 8.41 -7.69
N PRO A 78 -14.72 9.34 -6.76
CA PRO A 78 -15.27 10.63 -7.12
C PRO A 78 -14.32 11.34 -8.09
N GLU A 79 -14.87 11.97 -9.13
CA GLU A 79 -14.10 12.92 -9.94
C GLU A 79 -13.46 13.94 -8.99
N SER A 80 -12.17 14.24 -9.17
CA SER A 80 -11.35 15.16 -8.34
C SER A 80 -10.84 14.66 -6.98
N TYR A 81 -10.84 13.35 -6.69
CA TYR A 81 -10.28 12.83 -5.42
C TYR A 81 -8.85 13.30 -5.11
N GLY A 82 -7.99 13.42 -6.14
CA GLY A 82 -6.63 13.98 -5.98
C GLY A 82 -6.60 15.45 -5.55
N THR A 83 -7.65 16.22 -5.87
CA THR A 83 -7.81 17.63 -5.48
C THR A 83 -8.44 17.74 -4.08
N LEU A 84 -9.39 16.86 -3.74
CA LEU A 84 -10.03 16.81 -2.42
C LEU A 84 -9.06 16.45 -1.29
N LEU A 85 -8.01 15.70 -1.60
CA LEU A 85 -7.00 15.38 -0.61
C LEU A 85 -6.18 16.60 -0.13
N LYS A 86 -6.16 17.72 -0.88
CA LYS A 86 -5.53 18.99 -0.43
C LYS A 86 -6.35 19.75 0.63
N PHE A 87 -7.65 19.51 0.76
CA PHE A 87 -8.56 20.22 1.66
C PHE A 87 -9.61 19.23 2.21
N PRO A 88 -9.59 18.85 3.50
CA PRO A 88 -9.38 19.71 4.67
C PRO A 88 -8.15 19.37 5.52
N PHE A 89 -7.30 18.43 5.10
CA PHE A 89 -6.28 17.85 5.98
C PHE A 89 -5.07 18.76 6.27
N GLY A 90 -4.98 19.94 5.64
CA GLY A 90 -3.83 20.85 5.81
C GLY A 90 -2.48 20.25 5.38
N MET A 91 -2.49 19.05 4.78
CA MET A 91 -1.29 18.35 4.33
C MET A 91 -0.84 18.94 2.99
N SER A 92 0.07 19.89 3.04
CA SER A 92 0.82 20.33 1.86
C SER A 92 1.84 19.28 1.39
N ASP A 93 2.17 18.32 2.26
CA ASP A 93 3.08 17.22 1.94
C ASP A 93 2.40 16.16 1.06
N MET A 94 2.69 16.25 -0.25
CA MET A 94 2.23 15.27 -1.24
C MET A 94 2.76 13.86 -1.03
N LYS A 95 3.81 13.66 -0.24
CA LYS A 95 4.26 12.32 0.13
C LYS A 95 3.31 11.70 1.16
N ALA A 96 3.05 12.41 2.26
CA ALA A 96 2.12 11.98 3.31
C ALA A 96 0.73 11.69 2.74
N LEU A 97 0.26 12.54 1.82
CA LEU A 97 -1.02 12.35 1.16
C LEU A 97 -1.10 11.07 0.32
N LYS A 98 -0.04 10.76 -0.42
CA LYS A 98 0.04 9.53 -1.23
C LYS A 98 0.13 8.28 -0.35
N GLU A 99 0.85 8.37 0.77
CA GLU A 99 0.92 7.30 1.77
C GLU A 99 -0.45 7.06 2.42
N PHE A 100 -1.16 8.13 2.79
CA PHE A 100 -2.50 8.03 3.36
C PHE A 100 -3.53 7.48 2.34
N ALA A 101 -3.51 7.98 1.11
CA ALA A 101 -4.34 7.45 0.04
C ALA A 101 -4.06 5.95 -0.22
N ARG A 102 -2.79 5.52 -0.09
CA ARG A 102 -2.42 4.11 -0.19
C ARG A 102 -3.00 3.27 0.96
N LEU A 103 -2.95 3.78 2.21
CA LEU A 103 -3.58 3.12 3.35
C LEU A 103 -5.10 2.98 3.16
N LEU A 104 -5.78 4.04 2.72
CA LEU A 104 -7.21 4.01 2.42
C LEU A 104 -7.55 3.07 1.26
N TRP A 105 -6.66 2.95 0.27
CA TRP A 105 -6.87 2.11 -0.90
C TRP A 105 -6.56 0.63 -0.66
N GLN A 106 -5.94 0.27 0.46
CA GLN A 106 -5.55 -1.11 0.77
C GLN A 106 -6.01 -1.50 2.19
N PRO A 107 -7.33 -1.41 2.50
CA PRO A 107 -7.82 -1.74 3.83
C PRO A 107 -7.60 -3.22 4.16
N ASP A 108 -7.63 -4.08 3.13
CA ASP A 108 -7.42 -5.53 3.23
C ASP A 108 -5.92 -5.91 3.27
N GLY A 109 -5.02 -4.91 3.39
CA GLY A 109 -3.58 -5.09 3.34
C GLY A 109 -3.02 -5.12 1.92
N THR A 110 -1.84 -5.71 1.78
CA THR A 110 -1.12 -5.81 0.50
C THR A 110 -0.79 -7.26 0.21
N ALA A 111 -0.37 -7.58 -1.01
CA ALA A 111 0.25 -8.87 -1.29
C ALA A 111 1.46 -9.17 -0.36
N ALA A 112 2.09 -8.14 0.22
CA ALA A 112 3.18 -8.28 1.17
C ALA A 112 2.74 -8.78 2.56
N THR A 113 1.44 -8.71 2.87
CA THR A 113 0.90 -9.14 4.18
C THR A 113 0.24 -10.52 4.11
N ILE A 114 0.28 -11.20 2.96
CA ILE A 114 -0.11 -12.61 2.87
C ILE A 114 0.90 -13.39 3.69
N GLY A 115 0.42 -14.18 4.65
CA GLY A 115 1.28 -14.94 5.56
C GLY A 115 2.18 -15.93 4.82
N ASP A 116 3.29 -16.27 5.46
CA ASP A 116 4.36 -17.12 4.92
C ASP A 116 3.96 -18.61 4.79
N GLU A 117 2.77 -18.98 5.27
CA GLU A 117 2.27 -20.34 5.26
C GLU A 117 1.78 -20.80 3.88
N VAL A 118 1.59 -22.11 3.74
CA VAL A 118 0.92 -22.67 2.55
C VAL A 118 -0.51 -22.15 2.53
N THR A 119 -0.90 -21.50 1.43
CA THR A 119 -2.23 -20.96 1.28
C THR A 119 -3.29 -22.07 1.25
N ASP A 120 -4.56 -21.68 1.37
CA ASP A 120 -5.70 -22.59 1.29
C ASP A 120 -5.79 -23.39 -0.03
N ARG A 121 -5.23 -22.86 -1.13
CA ARG A 121 -5.09 -23.58 -2.41
C ARG A 121 -3.76 -24.31 -2.59
N GLY A 122 -2.91 -24.39 -1.56
CA GLY A 122 -1.66 -25.13 -1.64
C GLY A 122 -0.51 -24.37 -2.29
N PHE A 123 -0.46 -23.05 -2.19
CA PHE A 123 0.69 -22.27 -2.67
C PHE A 123 1.66 -21.93 -1.53
N ALA A 124 2.95 -22.18 -1.73
CA ALA A 124 4.00 -21.79 -0.80
C ALA A 124 4.66 -20.48 -1.24
N GLN A 125 4.83 -19.54 -0.32
CA GLN A 125 5.44 -18.25 -0.64
C GLN A 125 6.98 -18.32 -0.66
N VAL A 126 7.56 -17.66 -1.65
CA VAL A 126 8.99 -17.36 -1.76
C VAL A 126 9.10 -15.83 -1.83
N GLN A 127 9.43 -15.21 -0.69
CA GLN A 127 9.54 -13.76 -0.60
C GLN A 127 10.74 -13.25 -1.39
N GLY A 128 10.59 -12.05 -1.98
CA GLY A 128 11.70 -11.38 -2.67
C GLY A 128 12.17 -12.12 -3.92
N ALA A 129 11.26 -12.81 -4.61
CA ALA A 129 11.56 -13.65 -5.76
C ALA A 129 10.48 -13.54 -6.85
N ARG A 130 10.90 -13.87 -8.07
CA ARG A 130 10.08 -13.94 -9.29
C ARG A 130 10.43 -15.23 -10.00
N CYS A 131 9.54 -15.78 -10.81
CA CYS A 131 9.92 -16.84 -11.73
C CYS A 131 10.56 -16.25 -12.99
N THR A 132 11.51 -16.98 -13.58
CA THR A 132 12.10 -16.64 -14.88
C THR A 132 11.16 -16.99 -16.05
N SER A 133 10.21 -17.89 -15.82
CA SER A 133 9.23 -18.39 -16.77
C SER A 133 7.88 -17.68 -16.69
N GLU A 134 7.86 -16.34 -16.76
CA GLU A 134 6.61 -15.56 -16.76
C GLU A 134 5.75 -15.87 -18.01
N MET A 135 4.44 -16.03 -17.81
CA MET A 135 3.44 -16.07 -18.88
C MET A 135 3.17 -14.66 -19.41
N VAL A 136 4.05 -14.16 -20.26
CA VAL A 136 3.99 -12.79 -20.79
C VAL A 136 2.65 -12.54 -21.51
N GLY A 137 1.95 -11.48 -21.10
CA GLY A 137 0.69 -11.04 -21.71
C GLY A 137 -0.57 -11.76 -21.20
N VAL A 138 -0.43 -12.74 -20.30
CA VAL A 138 -1.55 -13.49 -19.72
C VAL A 138 -1.96 -12.86 -18.38
N HIS A 139 -3.07 -12.13 -18.38
CA HIS A 139 -3.61 -11.45 -17.19
C HIS A 139 -5.11 -11.73 -16.99
N PRO A 140 -5.46 -12.99 -16.70
CA PRO A 140 -6.84 -13.47 -16.59
C PRO A 140 -7.60 -12.90 -15.37
N VAL A 141 -6.86 -12.40 -14.37
CA VAL A 141 -7.39 -11.94 -13.09
C VAL A 141 -6.80 -10.56 -12.80
N GLY A 142 -7.66 -9.61 -12.41
CA GLY A 142 -7.25 -8.25 -12.09
C GLY A 142 -6.89 -7.39 -13.30
N GLY A 143 -6.03 -6.38 -13.09
CA GLY A 143 -5.64 -5.44 -14.14
C GLY A 143 -4.89 -4.21 -13.63
N ALA A 144 -4.41 -3.38 -14.56
CA ALA A 144 -3.80 -2.11 -14.20
C ALA A 144 -4.84 -1.19 -13.51
N GLY A 145 -4.43 -0.53 -12.43
CA GLY A 145 -5.28 0.33 -11.60
C GLY A 145 -6.27 -0.42 -10.71
N VAL A 146 -6.39 -1.75 -10.86
CA VAL A 146 -7.25 -2.57 -10.00
C VAL A 146 -6.67 -2.61 -8.58
N ARG A 147 -7.56 -2.60 -7.61
CA ARG A 147 -7.21 -2.65 -6.19
C ARG A 147 -6.90 -4.08 -5.77
N TRP A 148 -5.85 -4.25 -4.96
CA TRP A 148 -5.60 -5.52 -4.29
C TRP A 148 -6.75 -5.84 -3.32
N SER A 149 -7.22 -7.08 -3.30
CA SER A 149 -8.22 -7.55 -2.35
C SER A 149 -8.06 -9.05 -2.08
N ALA A 150 -8.64 -9.53 -0.98
CA ALA A 150 -8.65 -10.96 -0.67
C ALA A 150 -9.38 -11.79 -1.75
N GLN A 151 -10.43 -11.22 -2.36
CA GLN A 151 -11.13 -11.87 -3.47
C GLN A 151 -10.26 -11.97 -4.71
N LEU A 152 -9.52 -10.91 -5.06
CA LEU A 152 -8.58 -10.93 -6.20
C LEU A 152 -7.51 -12.00 -6.00
N TRP A 153 -7.04 -12.19 -4.77
CA TRP A 153 -6.11 -13.25 -4.43
C TRP A 153 -6.73 -14.64 -4.60
N ALA A 154 -7.94 -14.84 -4.08
CA ALA A 154 -8.72 -16.07 -4.26
C ALA A 154 -8.89 -16.42 -5.74
N ASP A 155 -9.31 -15.46 -6.56
CA ASP A 155 -9.52 -15.62 -8.00
C ASP A 155 -8.22 -16.01 -8.72
N ALA A 156 -7.09 -15.42 -8.32
CA ALA A 156 -5.77 -15.72 -8.89
C ALA A 156 -5.34 -17.16 -8.59
N GLN A 157 -5.55 -17.61 -7.34
CA GLN A 157 -5.26 -18.99 -6.93
C GLN A 157 -6.16 -20.00 -7.65
N ASP A 158 -7.44 -19.69 -7.80
CA ASP A 158 -8.41 -20.55 -8.50
C ASP A 158 -8.06 -20.68 -9.99
N TRP A 159 -7.72 -19.57 -10.64
CA TRP A 159 -7.27 -19.59 -12.03
C TRP A 159 -6.00 -20.44 -12.20
N CYS A 160 -4.98 -20.20 -11.37
CA CYS A 160 -3.73 -20.95 -11.47
C CYS A 160 -3.93 -22.44 -11.17
N THR A 161 -4.83 -22.78 -10.24
CA THR A 161 -5.15 -24.18 -9.95
C THR A 161 -5.86 -24.87 -11.12
N SER A 162 -6.73 -24.14 -11.82
CA SER A 162 -7.48 -24.65 -12.99
C SER A 162 -6.63 -24.79 -14.26
N SER A 163 -5.56 -23.99 -14.37
CA SER A 163 -4.62 -24.06 -15.49
C SER A 163 -3.57 -25.14 -15.22
N GLN A 164 -3.41 -26.08 -16.15
CA GLN A 164 -2.36 -27.11 -16.05
C GLN A 164 -0.97 -26.53 -16.26
N GLU A 165 -0.87 -25.43 -17.00
CA GLU A 165 0.41 -24.78 -17.28
C GLU A 165 0.86 -23.92 -16.10
N CYS A 166 -0.05 -23.47 -15.23
CA CYS A 166 0.32 -22.56 -14.16
C CYS A 166 1.05 -23.27 -13.01
N THR A 167 2.31 -22.88 -12.81
CA THR A 167 3.20 -23.40 -11.76
C THR A 167 3.37 -22.46 -10.58
N GLY A 168 3.02 -21.18 -10.74
CA GLY A 168 3.11 -20.20 -9.66
C GLY A 168 2.48 -18.85 -10.01
N ILE A 169 2.34 -18.01 -8.99
CA ILE A 169 1.73 -16.68 -9.06
C ILE A 169 2.75 -15.67 -8.50
N MET A 170 3.00 -14.60 -9.23
CA MET A 170 3.86 -13.50 -8.79
C MET A 170 3.02 -12.27 -8.47
N LEU A 171 3.28 -11.67 -7.32
CA LEU A 171 2.60 -10.46 -6.86
C LEU A 171 3.61 -9.35 -6.60
N TYR A 172 3.33 -8.15 -7.12
CA TYR A 172 4.14 -6.97 -6.84
C TYR A 172 3.87 -6.47 -5.42
N VAL A 173 4.95 -6.38 -4.63
CA VAL A 173 4.95 -5.91 -3.23
C VAL A 173 5.78 -4.64 -3.04
N GLY A 174 6.38 -4.12 -4.12
CA GLY A 174 7.20 -2.91 -4.09
C GLY A 174 6.41 -1.65 -3.73
N LYS A 175 7.14 -0.55 -3.52
CA LYS A 175 6.56 0.73 -3.06
C LYS A 175 6.45 1.79 -4.16
N HIS A 176 6.97 1.52 -5.36
CA HIS A 176 6.97 2.49 -6.44
C HIS A 176 5.54 2.72 -6.98
N THR A 177 5.07 3.96 -6.96
CA THR A 177 3.65 4.29 -7.25
C THR A 177 3.25 3.89 -8.68
N LEU A 178 4.10 4.15 -9.67
CA LEU A 178 3.79 3.81 -11.06
C LEU A 178 3.76 2.29 -11.27
N ASN A 179 4.71 1.57 -10.66
CA ASN A 179 4.74 0.10 -10.77
C ASN A 179 3.52 -0.50 -10.07
N CYS A 180 3.15 0.05 -8.91
CA CYS A 180 1.95 -0.38 -8.20
C CYS A 180 0.69 -0.15 -9.02
N HIS A 181 0.56 0.99 -9.72
CA HIS A 181 -0.56 1.20 -10.63
C HIS A 181 -0.65 0.10 -11.70
N HIS A 182 0.48 -0.39 -12.22
CA HIS A 182 0.47 -1.45 -13.22
C HIS A 182 0.30 -2.87 -12.65
N TRP A 183 0.80 -3.12 -11.43
CA TRP A 183 1.05 -4.48 -10.94
C TRP A 183 0.44 -4.83 -9.59
N CYS A 184 0.10 -3.87 -8.72
CA CYS A 184 -0.43 -4.19 -7.38
C CYS A 184 -1.76 -4.94 -7.39
N GLY A 185 -2.60 -4.74 -8.41
CA GLY A 185 -3.86 -5.47 -8.61
C GLY A 185 -3.85 -6.37 -9.85
N ARG A 186 -2.66 -6.75 -10.33
CA ARG A 186 -2.48 -7.53 -11.55
C ARG A 186 -1.48 -8.66 -11.31
N PRO A 187 -1.94 -9.81 -10.78
CA PRO A 187 -1.11 -10.99 -10.67
C PRO A 187 -0.46 -11.36 -12.01
N GLN A 188 0.80 -11.80 -11.94
CA GLN A 188 1.50 -12.44 -13.05
C GLN A 188 1.61 -13.93 -12.75
N PHE A 189 1.71 -14.76 -13.79
CA PHE A 189 1.68 -16.22 -13.64
C PHE A 189 2.92 -16.85 -14.26
N CYS A 190 3.32 -17.99 -13.74
CA CYS A 190 4.48 -18.76 -14.18
C CYS A 190 4.02 -20.00 -14.93
N SER A 191 4.68 -20.36 -16.04
CA SER A 191 4.38 -21.59 -16.80
C SER A 191 5.49 -22.65 -16.84
N GLY A 192 6.64 -22.37 -16.22
CA GLY A 192 7.81 -23.23 -16.24
C GLY A 192 8.24 -23.73 -14.87
N PRO A 193 9.40 -24.40 -14.78
CA PRO A 193 9.97 -24.84 -13.52
C PRO A 193 10.23 -23.65 -12.60
N VAL A 194 9.64 -23.67 -11.41
CA VAL A 194 9.81 -22.64 -10.37
C VAL A 194 10.61 -23.16 -9.16
N ARG A 195 11.17 -24.38 -9.27
CA ARG A 195 12.00 -24.99 -8.23
C ARG A 195 13.48 -24.85 -8.60
N GLY A 196 14.29 -24.46 -7.63
CA GLY A 196 15.74 -24.28 -7.79
C GLY A 196 16.15 -22.87 -8.25
N GLU A 197 17.47 -22.66 -8.35
CA GLU A 197 18.04 -21.35 -8.70
C GLU A 197 17.79 -20.94 -10.15
N GLU A 198 17.59 -21.89 -11.06
CA GLU A 198 17.36 -21.59 -12.49
C GLU A 198 15.92 -21.13 -12.78
N GLY A 199 14.96 -21.54 -11.95
CA GLY A 199 13.54 -21.22 -12.12
C GLY A 199 13.11 -19.89 -11.51
N THR A 200 13.98 -19.27 -10.70
CA THR A 200 13.64 -18.07 -9.94
C THR A 200 14.74 -17.01 -10.01
N GLU A 201 14.34 -15.74 -10.06
CA GLU A 201 15.23 -14.59 -9.93
C GLU A 201 14.91 -13.80 -8.65
N ARG A 202 15.94 -13.24 -8.01
CA ARG A 202 15.77 -12.41 -6.81
C ARG A 202 15.17 -11.05 -7.19
N SER A 203 14.14 -10.64 -6.46
CA SER A 203 13.57 -9.30 -6.59
C SER A 203 12.82 -8.88 -5.34
N ALA A 204 13.35 -7.89 -4.63
CA ALA A 204 12.75 -7.36 -3.40
C ALA A 204 11.36 -6.72 -3.58
N GLU A 205 10.93 -6.48 -4.82
CA GLU A 205 9.64 -5.89 -5.14
C GLU A 205 8.55 -6.92 -5.49
N TRP A 206 8.87 -8.21 -5.46
CA TRP A 206 7.97 -9.27 -5.86
C TRP A 206 8.01 -10.43 -4.87
N ASN A 207 6.85 -11.04 -4.65
CA ASN A 207 6.73 -12.31 -3.98
C ASN A 207 6.20 -13.34 -4.97
N LEU A 208 6.81 -14.53 -4.97
CA LEU A 208 6.39 -15.67 -5.77
C LEU A 208 5.61 -16.64 -4.87
N PHE A 209 4.52 -17.19 -5.39
CA PHE A 209 3.70 -18.21 -4.73
C PHE A 209 3.74 -19.45 -5.60
N VAL A 210 4.51 -20.46 -5.17
CA VAL A 210 4.75 -21.69 -5.92
C VAL A 210 3.64 -22.68 -5.61
N ARG A 211 3.01 -23.23 -6.65
CA ARG A 211 2.03 -24.31 -6.50
C ARG A 211 2.74 -25.54 -5.91
N MET A 212 2.35 -25.93 -4.71
CA MET A 212 2.81 -27.20 -4.15
C MET A 212 2.04 -28.29 -4.88
N THR A 213 2.73 -29.01 -5.77
CA THR A 213 2.22 -30.32 -6.16
C THR A 213 2.08 -31.10 -4.86
N PRO A 214 0.89 -31.60 -4.49
CA PRO A 214 0.80 -32.53 -3.37
C PRO A 214 1.84 -33.59 -3.69
N ALA A 215 2.88 -33.65 -2.86
CA ALA A 215 4.00 -34.57 -3.06
C ALA A 215 3.33 -35.89 -3.33
N ALA A 216 3.49 -36.41 -4.56
CA ALA A 216 2.73 -37.56 -5.07
C ALA A 216 2.58 -38.53 -3.90
N ALA A 217 1.38 -38.56 -3.33
CA ALA A 217 1.17 -39.09 -2.00
C ALA A 217 1.11 -40.60 -2.13
N GLU A 218 2.23 -41.19 -2.55
CA GLU A 218 2.43 -42.61 -2.81
C GLU A 218 3.87 -42.86 -3.27
N GLY A 219 4.55 -43.69 -2.48
CA GLY A 219 5.90 -44.20 -2.65
C GLY A 219 6.33 -44.89 -1.37
#